data_AF-A0A164EXH4-F1
#
_entry.id   AF-A0A164EXH4-F1
#
_cell.length_a   1.000
_cell.length_b   1.000
_cell.length_c   1.000
_cell.angle_alpha   90.00
_cell.angle_beta   90.00
_cell.angle_gamma   90.00
#
_symmetry.space_group_name_H-M   'P 1'
#
loop_
_entity.id
_entity.type
_entity.pdbx_description
1 polymer ?
#
loop_
_entity_poly.entity_id
_entity_poly.type
_entity_poly.pdbx_seq_one_letter_code
_entity_poly.pdbx_strand_id
1 'polypeptide(L)'
;MCSPTVIPSKPRLPLPSPLKCIQINLRHSKTASASLAQVMLDLDIDIALVQETYASGTSSPVVNNAPPGFSSFHQLSELHAYGSCILVRDSVSKTGKLTTKHL
;
A
#
# COMPACT_ATOMS: atom_id res chain seq x y z
N MET A 1 -47.10 13.10 36.34
CA MET A 1 -45.64 12.93 36.43
C MET A 1 -45.20 12.14 35.20
N CYS A 2 -44.45 12.76 34.28
CA CYS A 2 -43.95 12.07 33.09
C CYS A 2 -42.59 11.44 33.44
N SER A 3 -42.48 10.12 33.34
CA SER A 3 -41.20 9.42 33.52
C SER A 3 -40.39 9.51 32.22
N PRO A 4 -39.07 9.76 32.28
CA PRO A 4 -38.25 9.83 31.08
C PRO A 4 -38.06 8.43 30.50
N THR A 5 -38.47 8.25 29.24
CA THR A 5 -38.16 7.06 28.46
C THR A 5 -36.69 7.07 28.09
N VAL A 6 -35.90 6.16 28.68
CA VAL A 6 -34.51 5.92 28.27
C VAL A 6 -34.54 5.17 26.94
N ILE A 7 -34.23 5.86 25.85
CA ILE A 7 -34.06 5.23 24.54
C ILE A 7 -32.72 4.47 24.57
N PRO A 8 -32.69 3.14 24.41
CA PRO A 8 -31.44 2.41 24.37
C PRO A 8 -30.62 2.90 23.17
N SER A 9 -29.42 3.39 23.43
CA SER A 9 -28.51 3.82 22.37
C SER A 9 -28.09 2.59 21.55
N LYS A 10 -28.31 2.67 20.24
CA LYS A 10 -27.88 1.64 19.30
C LYS A 10 -26.37 1.43 19.47
N PRO A 11 -25.87 0.19 19.66
CA PRO A 11 -24.44 -0.04 19.79
C PRO A 11 -23.74 0.50 18.55
N ARG A 12 -22.80 1.42 18.74
CA ARG A 12 -21.95 1.91 17.65
C ARG A 12 -21.14 0.72 17.16
N LEU A 13 -21.34 0.34 15.90
CA LEU A 13 -20.45 -0.59 15.23
C LEU A 13 -19.03 -0.02 15.29
N PRO A 14 -17.99 -0.84 15.48
CA PRO A 14 -16.61 -0.38 15.41
C PRO A 14 -16.41 0.36 14.09
N LEU A 15 -15.89 1.59 14.14
CA LEU A 15 -15.47 2.24 12.91
C LEU A 15 -14.35 1.40 12.27
N PRO A 16 -14.36 1.21 10.95
CA PRO A 16 -13.26 0.55 10.27
C PRO A 16 -11.96 1.28 10.60
N SER A 17 -10.89 0.52 10.85
CA SER A 17 -9.57 1.08 11.10
C SER A 17 -9.17 1.99 9.93
N PRO A 18 -8.54 3.15 10.20
CA PRO A 18 -8.08 4.03 9.14
C PRO A 18 -7.04 3.31 8.27
N LEU A 19 -7.08 3.56 6.96
CA LEU A 19 -6.05 3.09 6.04
C LEU A 19 -4.71 3.69 6.42
N LYS A 20 -3.68 2.84 6.53
CA LYS A 20 -2.31 3.26 6.82
C LYS A 20 -1.50 3.32 5.53
N CYS A 21 -1.02 4.53 5.21
CA CYS A 21 -0.22 4.79 4.03
C CYS A 21 1.19 5.23 4.42
N ILE A 22 2.20 4.81 3.65
CA ILE A 22 3.57 5.34 3.75
C ILE A 22 4.04 5.82 2.38
N GLN A 23 4.78 6.93 2.35
CA GLN A 23 5.57 7.32 1.18
C GLN A 23 7.05 7.14 1.51
N ILE A 24 7.77 6.42 0.65
CA ILE A 24 9.17 6.10 0.84
C ILE A 24 9.92 6.25 -0.48
N ASN A 25 11.14 6.76 -0.42
CA ASN A 25 12.05 6.79 -1.54
C ASN A 25 13.18 5.77 -1.28
N LEU A 26 13.35 4.79 -2.16
CA LEU A 26 14.35 3.73 -2.02
C LEU A 26 15.69 4.07 -2.65
N ARG A 27 15.79 5.15 -3.42
CA ARG A 27 17.01 5.60 -4.12
C ARG A 27 17.69 4.52 -4.94
N HIS A 28 16.89 3.63 -5.52
CA HIS A 28 17.33 2.41 -6.19
C HIS A 28 18.33 1.59 -5.36
N SER A 29 18.20 1.62 -4.03
CA SER A 29 19.10 0.94 -3.11
C SER A 29 18.62 -0.49 -2.86
N LYS A 30 19.49 -1.46 -3.19
CA LYS A 30 19.27 -2.87 -2.88
C LYS A 30 19.01 -3.09 -1.38
N THR A 31 19.78 -2.43 -0.52
CA THR A 31 19.65 -2.55 0.93
C THR A 31 18.33 -1.96 1.43
N ALA A 32 17.94 -0.78 0.95
CA ALA A 32 16.66 -0.18 1.34
C ALA A 32 15.47 -1.03 0.89
N SER A 33 15.54 -1.59 -0.32
CA SER A 33 14.53 -2.51 -0.85
C SER A 33 14.44 -3.80 -0.04
N ALA A 34 15.56 -4.37 0.39
CA ALA A 34 15.56 -5.60 1.21
C ALA A 34 14.83 -5.41 2.55
N SER A 35 14.88 -4.21 3.14
CA SER A 35 14.19 -3.91 4.40
C SER A 35 12.72 -3.49 4.22
N LEU A 36 12.28 -3.16 3.00
CA LEU A 36 10.95 -2.61 2.73
C LEU A 36 9.82 -3.52 3.24
N ALA A 37 9.90 -4.82 2.92
CA ALA A 37 8.89 -5.78 3.31
C ALA A 37 8.71 -5.84 4.83
N GLN A 38 9.81 -5.88 5.58
CA GLN A 38 9.76 -5.92 7.04
C GLN A 38 9.15 -4.64 7.61
N VAL A 39 9.58 -3.46 7.13
CA VAL A 39 9.03 -2.17 7.59
C VAL A 39 7.52 -2.09 7.37
N MET A 40 7.04 -2.52 6.20
CA MET A 40 5.61 -2.50 5.87
C MET A 40 4.79 -3.45 6.77
N LEU A 41 5.35 -4.61 7.12
CA LEU A 41 4.69 -5.58 8.00
C LEU A 41 4.70 -5.09 9.46
N ASP A 42 5.85 -4.64 9.96
CA ASP A 42 6.02 -4.19 11.34
C ASP A 42 5.14 -2.97 11.67
N LEU A 43 4.96 -2.06 10.72
CA LEU A 43 4.12 -0.87 10.86
C LEU A 43 2.65 -1.11 10.46
N ASP A 44 2.32 -2.33 10.01
CA ASP A 44 0.99 -2.71 9.55
C ASP A 44 0.46 -1.74 8.46
N ILE A 45 1.27 -1.48 7.44
CA ILE A 45 0.95 -0.57 6.33
C ILE A 45 0.00 -1.25 5.33
N ASP A 46 -1.03 -0.53 4.89
CA ASP A 46 -1.97 -0.97 3.86
C ASP A 46 -1.51 -0.60 2.45
N ILE A 47 -0.95 0.60 2.28
CA ILE A 47 -0.54 1.15 0.99
C ILE A 47 0.85 1.80 1.12
N ALA A 48 1.77 1.45 0.22
CA ALA A 48 3.07 2.13 0.11
C ALA A 48 3.23 2.81 -1.24
N LEU A 49 3.56 4.11 -1.22
CA LEU A 49 3.96 4.90 -2.38
C LEU A 49 5.49 4.92 -2.42
N VAL A 50 6.07 4.16 -3.34
CA VAL A 50 7.51 3.93 -3.44
C VAL A 50 8.08 4.74 -4.60
N GLN A 51 9.05 5.60 -4.33
CA GLN A 51 9.81 6.38 -5.31
C GLN A 51 11.22 5.81 -5.47
N GLU A 52 11.83 5.99 -6.64
CA GLU A 52 13.16 5.48 -6.96
C GLU A 52 13.27 3.99 -6.64
N THR A 53 12.31 3.22 -7.16
CA THR A 53 12.13 1.81 -6.79
C THR A 53 13.36 0.99 -7.19
N TYR A 54 13.72 0.01 -6.35
CA TYR A 54 14.72 -0.99 -6.74
C TYR A 54 14.06 -2.07 -7.59
N ALA A 55 14.27 -1.98 -8.90
CA ALA A 55 13.77 -2.95 -9.87
C ALA A 55 14.91 -3.69 -10.56
N SER A 56 14.64 -4.90 -11.04
CA SER A 56 15.57 -5.69 -11.84
C SER A 56 14.96 -6.08 -13.19
N GLY A 57 15.81 -6.40 -14.17
CA GLY A 57 15.40 -6.65 -15.55
C GLY A 57 15.39 -5.36 -16.38
N THR A 58 16.01 -5.42 -17.56
CA THR A 58 16.10 -4.27 -18.48
C THR A 58 14.80 -4.08 -19.25
N SER A 59 14.33 -5.12 -19.95
CA SER A 59 13.18 -5.07 -20.87
C SER A 59 11.81 -5.20 -20.21
N SER A 60 11.76 -5.82 -19.04
CA SER A 60 10.56 -5.97 -18.22
C SER A 60 10.95 -5.77 -16.76
N PRO A 61 11.00 -4.52 -16.29
CA PRO A 61 11.45 -4.25 -14.93
C PRO A 61 10.46 -4.82 -13.91
N VAL A 62 10.98 -5.58 -12.95
CA VAL A 62 10.23 -6.15 -11.84
C VAL A 62 10.66 -5.49 -10.55
N VAL A 63 9.70 -5.03 -9.76
CA VAL A 63 9.95 -4.47 -8.42
C VAL A 63 10.40 -5.58 -7.47
N ASN A 64 11.60 -5.44 -6.92
CA ASN A 64 12.18 -6.44 -6.04
C ASN A 64 11.68 -6.26 -4.60
N ASN A 65 11.63 -7.37 -3.86
CA ASN A 65 11.33 -7.41 -2.43
C ASN A 65 9.97 -6.81 -2.06
N ALA A 66 8.97 -6.90 -2.94
CA ALA A 66 7.59 -6.63 -2.57
C ALA A 66 7.15 -7.62 -1.47
N PRO A 67 6.54 -7.14 -0.37
CA PRO A 67 6.10 -8.01 0.71
C PRO A 67 5.02 -9.01 0.23
N PRO A 68 4.98 -10.24 0.77
CA PRO A 68 3.89 -11.18 0.51
C PRO A 68 2.54 -10.60 0.88
N GLY A 69 1.49 -10.87 0.08
CA GLY A 69 0.14 -10.35 0.31
C GLY A 69 -0.05 -8.89 -0.13
N PHE A 70 0.87 -8.37 -0.96
CA PHE A 70 0.74 -7.08 -1.62
C PHE A 70 0.80 -7.23 -3.13
N SER A 71 -0.07 -6.49 -3.79
CA SER A 71 -0.06 -6.29 -5.23
C SER A 71 0.80 -5.06 -5.56
N SER A 72 1.64 -5.19 -6.59
CA SER A 72 2.53 -4.14 -7.09
C SER A 72 1.98 -3.51 -8.36
N PHE A 73 1.94 -2.18 -8.41
CA PHE A 73 1.48 -1.39 -9.56
C PHE A 73 2.56 -0.39 -9.93
N HIS A 74 3.06 -0.47 -11.16
CA HIS A 74 4.11 0.43 -11.63
C HIS A 74 4.06 0.61 -13.16
N GLN A 75 4.69 1.68 -13.64
CA GLN A 75 4.89 1.94 -15.07
C GLN A 75 6.40 2.03 -15.40
N LEU A 76 7.20 1.16 -14.77
CA LEU A 76 8.63 1.03 -15.07
C LEU A 76 8.85 0.55 -16.50
N SER A 77 9.91 1.04 -17.13
CA SER A 77 10.35 0.68 -18.48
C SER A 77 11.89 0.70 -18.56
N GLU A 78 12.47 0.26 -19.68
CA GLU A 78 13.94 0.29 -19.85
C GLU A 78 14.51 1.70 -19.65
N LEU A 79 13.79 2.72 -20.12
CA LEU A 79 14.20 4.13 -20.04
C LEU A 79 13.93 4.76 -18.67
N HIS A 80 13.16 4.07 -17.82
CA HIS A 80 12.70 4.58 -16.53
C HIS A 80 12.68 3.49 -15.46
N ALA A 81 13.79 2.76 -15.34
CA ALA A 81 13.94 1.63 -14.42
C ALA A 81 13.84 2.02 -12.93
N TYR A 82 14.02 3.31 -12.60
CA TYR A 82 14.01 3.86 -11.24
C TYR A 82 12.75 4.67 -10.94
N GLY A 83 11.65 4.40 -11.63
CA GLY A 83 10.39 5.11 -11.41
C GLY A 83 9.71 4.79 -10.09
N SER A 84 8.40 5.02 -10.08
CA SER A 84 7.56 4.83 -8.91
C SER A 84 6.77 3.52 -8.97
N CYS A 85 6.48 2.98 -7.80
CA CYS A 85 5.66 1.80 -7.58
C CYS A 85 4.66 2.07 -6.46
N ILE A 86 3.45 1.56 -6.60
CA ILE A 86 2.45 1.53 -5.53
C ILE A 86 2.27 0.08 -5.10
N LEU A 87 2.50 -0.19 -3.83
CA LEU A 87 2.22 -1.49 -3.21
C LEU A 87 0.90 -1.38 -2.44
N VAL A 88 -0.02 -2.30 -2.70
CA VAL A 88 -1.34 -2.31 -2.05
C VAL A 88 -1.57 -3.69 -1.43
N ARG A 89 -1.91 -3.71 -0.14
CA ARG A 89 -2.27 -4.94 0.57
C ARG A 89 -3.49 -5.60 -0.08
N ASP A 90 -3.44 -6.91 -0.28
CA ASP A 90 -4.47 -7.63 -1.04
C ASP A 90 -5.86 -7.58 -0.37
N SER A 91 -5.91 -7.47 0.96
CA SER A 91 -7.17 -7.27 1.69
C SER A 91 -7.84 -5.94 1.33
N VAL A 92 -7.06 -4.91 1.01
CA VAL A 92 -7.53 -3.59 0.59
C VAL A 92 -7.85 -3.56 -0.90
N SER A 93 -7.02 -4.19 -1.74
CA SER A 93 -7.26 -4.27 -3.19
C SER A 93 -8.53 -5.05 -3.54
N LYS A 94 -8.92 -6.06 -2.75
CA LYS A 94 -10.18 -6.80 -2.95
C LYS A 94 -11.43 -5.98 -2.62
N THR A 95 -11.29 -4.93 -1.81
CA THR A 95 -12.40 -4.04 -1.43
C THR A 95 -12.56 -2.82 -2.34
N GLY A 96 -11.59 -2.55 -3.22
CA GLY A 96 -11.61 -1.38 -4.10
C GLY A 96 -11.15 -1.70 -5.53
N LYS A 97 -11.79 -1.11 -6.54
CA LYS A 97 -11.39 -1.32 -7.94
C LYS A 97 -10.19 -0.42 -8.28
N LEU A 98 -8.97 -0.95 -8.22
CA LEU A 98 -7.78 -0.23 -8.71
C LEU A 98 -7.86 -0.12 -10.24
N THR A 99 -7.83 1.11 -10.76
CA THR A 99 -7.74 1.39 -12.20
C THR A 99 -6.49 2.22 -12.45
N THR A 100 -5.56 1.67 -13.23
CA THR A 100 -4.46 2.45 -13.81
C THR A 100 -5.06 3.34 -14.90
N LYS A 101 -5.09 4.65 -14.64
CA LYS A 101 -5.37 5.64 -15.69
C LYS A 101 -4.04 6.02 -16.32
N HIS A 102 -3.88 5.76 -17.62
CA HIS A 102 -2.83 6.39 -18.41
C HIS A 102 -3.14 7.89 -18.45
N LEU A 103 -2.22 8.71 -17.92
CA LEU A 103 -2.23 10.16 -18.05
C LEU A 103 -1.53 10.56 -19.35
#